data_AF-Q7U7Y4-F1
#
_entry.id   AF-Q7U7Y4-F1
#
_cell.length_a   1.000
_cell.length_b   1.000
_cell.length_c   1.000
_cell.angle_alpha   90.00
_cell.angle_beta   90.00
_cell.angle_gamma   90.00
#
_symmetry.space_group_name_H-M   'P 1'
#
loop_
_entity.id
_entity.type
_entity.pdbx_description
1 polymer ?
#
loop_
_entity_poly.entity_id
_entity_poly.type
_entity_poly.pdbx_seq_one_letter_code
_entity_poly.pdbx_strand_id
1 'polypeptide(L)' 'MAEADQERERPPVHRIIRSDGQQDGLTGQSFSSYDMAYEQLERYYGDLCCSDDDRIEYVIVELDSDPGPGRGA' A
#
# COMPACT_ATOMS: atom_id res chain seq x y z
N MET A 1 0.13 37.75 5.65
CA MET A 1 -0.66 36.82 6.49
C MET A 1 -1.42 35.90 5.56
N ALA A 2 -1.50 34.62 5.93
CA ALA A 2 -1.98 33.46 5.15
C ALA A 2 -0.91 32.78 4.28
N GLU A 3 0.10 32.23 4.96
CA GLU A 3 0.79 31.03 4.50
C GLU A 3 -0.25 29.89 4.49
N ALA A 4 -0.70 29.48 3.31
CA ALA A 4 -1.39 28.19 3.12
C ALA A 4 -0.33 27.12 2.79
N ASP A 5 0.73 27.11 3.59
CA ASP A 5 1.76 26.09 3.62
C ASP A 5 1.25 25.04 4.62
N GLN A 6 0.50 24.03 4.13
CA GLN A 6 0.07 22.84 4.90
C GLN A 6 -0.75 21.81 4.09
N GLU A 7 -1.12 22.07 2.83
CA GLU A 7 -1.94 21.12 2.04
C GLU A 7 -1.15 19.93 1.44
N ARG A 8 0.15 19.79 1.71
CA ARG A 8 1.03 18.82 1.00
C ARG A 8 1.99 17.98 1.85
N GLU A 9 1.82 17.91 3.17
CA GLU A 9 2.86 17.32 4.04
C GLU A 9 2.44 16.06 4.80
N ARG A 10 1.29 15.46 4.50
CA ARG A 10 1.08 14.07 4.91
C ARG A 10 1.86 13.21 3.92
N PRO A 11 2.95 12.54 4.34
CA PRO A 11 3.64 11.63 3.45
C PRO A 11 2.62 10.61 2.96
N PRO A 12 2.58 10.31 1.65
CA PRO A 12 1.66 9.33 1.12
C PRO A 12 1.88 8.02 1.87
N VAL A 13 0.82 7.52 2.49
CA VAL A 13 0.90 6.28 3.24
C VAL A 13 0.69 5.14 2.26
N HIS A 14 1.75 4.37 2.02
CA HIS A 14 1.71 3.19 1.19
C HIS A 14 1.30 1.98 2.02
N ARG A 15 0.46 1.13 1.45
CA ARG A 15 0.03 -0.10 2.11
C ARG A 15 0.04 -1.25 1.12
N ILE A 16 0.49 -2.40 1.59
CA ILE A 16 0.45 -3.63 0.81
C ILE A 16 -0.94 -4.25 0.99
N ILE A 17 -1.61 -4.61 -0.09
CA ILE A 17 -2.89 -5.32 -0.06
C ILE A 17 -2.77 -6.64 -0.83
N ARG A 18 -3.44 -7.69 -0.35
CA ARG A 18 -3.60 -8.95 -1.10
C ARG A 18 -4.77 -8.79 -2.08
N SER A 19 -4.62 -9.26 -3.31
CA SER A 19 -5.71 -9.28 -4.30
C SER A 19 -6.89 -10.18 -3.88
N ASP A 20 -6.65 -11.11 -2.95
CA ASP A 20 -7.68 -11.94 -2.30
C ASP A 20 -8.53 -11.17 -1.25
N GLY A 21 -8.11 -9.96 -0.84
CA GLY A 21 -8.81 -9.14 0.14
C GLY A 21 -8.60 -9.56 1.60
N GLN A 22 -7.86 -10.62 1.87
CA GLN A 22 -7.44 -10.99 3.21
C GLN A 22 -6.36 -10.06 3.76
N GLN A 23 -6.43 -9.80 5.07
CA GLN A 23 -5.38 -9.12 5.81
C GLN A 23 -4.46 -10.12 6.52
N ASP A 24 -3.17 -10.07 6.19
CA ASP A 24 -2.08 -10.74 6.91
C ASP A 24 -1.13 -9.72 7.57
N GLY A 25 -0.14 -10.20 8.34
CA GLY A 25 0.89 -9.39 8.99
C GLY A 25 1.67 -8.48 8.03
N LEU A 26 1.75 -8.83 6.75
CA LEU A 26 2.29 -7.94 5.71
C LEU A 26 1.31 -6.79 5.36
N THR A 27 0.06 -7.12 5.07
CA THR A 27 -0.95 -6.13 4.66
C THR A 27 -1.50 -5.27 5.80
N GLY A 28 -1.22 -5.63 7.06
CA GLY A 28 -1.55 -4.82 8.23
C GLY A 28 -0.60 -3.64 8.44
N GLN A 29 0.52 -3.60 7.70
CA GLN A 29 1.53 -2.57 7.83
C GLN A 29 1.29 -1.42 6.85
N SER A 30 1.48 -0.21 7.38
CA SER A 30 1.46 1.03 6.62
C SER A 30 2.87 1.62 6.59
N PHE A 31 3.32 1.97 5.40
CA PHE A 31 4.65 2.47 5.12
C PHE A 31 4.56 3.94 4.70
N SER A 32 5.55 4.74 5.07
CA SER A 32 5.62 6.14 4.66
C SER A 32 6.29 6.32 3.28
N SER A 33 6.79 5.24 2.68
CA SER A 33 7.49 5.22 1.38
C SER A 33 7.20 3.93 0.60
N TYR A 34 7.09 4.03 -0.73
CA TYR A 34 6.95 2.88 -1.63
C TYR A 34 8.12 1.90 -1.52
N ASP A 35 9.35 2.42 -1.43
CA ASP A 35 10.57 1.62 -1.35
C ASP A 35 10.56 0.65 -0.15
N MET A 36 10.19 1.16 1.04
CA MET A 36 10.03 0.33 2.24
C MET A 36 8.95 -0.75 2.08
N ALA A 37 7.82 -0.40 1.44
CA ALA A 37 6.77 -1.37 1.16
C ALA A 37 7.26 -2.45 0.19
N TYR A 38 8.03 -2.06 -0.83
CA TYR A 38 8.58 -2.94 -1.85
C TYR A 38 9.64 -3.89 -1.29
N GLU A 39 10.61 -3.39 -0.52
CA GLU A 39 11.60 -4.23 0.16
C GLU A 39 10.93 -5.29 1.05
N GLN A 40 9.89 -4.87 1.78
CA GLN A 40 9.21 -5.75 2.71
C GLN A 40 8.33 -6.79 1.99
N LEU A 41 7.79 -6.43 0.83
CA LEU A 41 7.07 -7.33 -0.07
C LEU A 41 8.01 -8.34 -0.74
N GLU A 42 9.16 -7.90 -1.27
CA GLU A 42 10.17 -8.78 -1.88
C GLU A 42 10.70 -9.79 -0.87
N ARG A 43 10.95 -9.35 0.36
CA ARG A 43 11.37 -10.25 1.44
C ARG A 43 10.32 -11.33 1.74
N TYR A 44 9.05 -10.95 1.74
CA TYR A 44 7.94 -11.88 1.95
C TYR A 44 7.81 -12.89 0.81
N TYR A 45 7.93 -12.44 -0.45
CA TYR A 45 7.97 -13.33 -1.62
C TYR A 45 9.20 -14.26 -1.61
N GLY A 46 10.33 -13.81 -1.09
CA GLY A 46 11.54 -14.64 -0.91
C GLY A 46 11.36 -15.76 0.11
N ASP A 47 10.61 -15.50 1.19
CA ASP A 47 10.30 -16.48 2.25
C ASP A 47 9.25 -17.52 1.82
N LEU A 48 8.32 -17.14 0.92
CA LEU A 48 7.27 -18.02 0.36
C LEU A 48 7.78 -19.06 -0.65
N CYS A 49 9.09 -19.15 -0.85
CA CYS A 49 9.69 -20.07 -1.79
C CYS A 49 9.70 -21.50 -1.25
N CYS A 50 8.62 -22.25 -1.52
CA CYS A 50 8.64 -23.70 -1.76
C CYS A 50 7.21 -24.23 -2.10
N SER A 51 6.92 -24.37 -3.40
CA SER A 51 5.86 -25.24 -3.99
C SER A 51 4.43 -24.72 -4.23
N ASP A 52 4.13 -23.44 -4.03
CA ASP A 52 2.74 -22.97 -4.12
C ASP A 52 2.40 -22.30 -5.48
N ASP A 53 1.56 -22.98 -6.27
CA ASP A 53 0.92 -22.43 -7.49
C ASP A 53 -0.15 -21.37 -7.15
N ASP A 54 -0.58 -21.33 -5.87
CA ASP A 54 -1.46 -20.31 -5.27
C ASP A 54 -0.69 -19.02 -4.91
N ARG A 55 0.06 -18.48 -5.88
CA ARG A 55 0.73 -17.19 -5.71
C ARG A 55 -0.31 -16.09 -5.52
N ILE A 56 -0.52 -15.68 -4.27
CA ILE A 56 -1.33 -14.51 -3.97
C ILE A 56 -0.60 -13.28 -4.51
N GLU A 57 -1.30 -12.52 -5.34
CA GLU A 57 -0.81 -11.23 -5.80
C GLU A 57 -0.95 -10.19 -4.68
N TYR A 58 0.13 -9.45 -4.46
CA TYR A 58 0.17 -8.34 -3.52
C TYR A 58 0.41 -7.05 -4.30
N VAL A 59 -0.38 -6.02 -4.04
CA VAL A 59 -0.29 -4.70 -4.67
C VAL A 59 0.01 -3.65 -3.61
N ILE A 60 0.90 -2.71 -3.93
CA ILE A 60 1.18 -1.55 -3.08
C ILE A 60 0.25 -0.42 -3.52
N VAL A 61 -0.60 0.06 -2.60
CA VAL A 61 -1.54 1.16 -2.84
C VAL A 61 -1.18 2.37 -2.00
N GLU A 62 -1.41 3.55 -2.57
CA GLU A 62 -1.28 4.84 -1.88
C GLU A 62 -2.61 5.22 -1.23
N LEU A 63 -2.66 5.25 0.10
CA LEU A 63 -3.84 5.63 0.88
C LEU A 63 -4.12 7.14 0.87
N ASP A 64 -3.31 7.93 0.17
CA ASP A 64 -3.51 9.37 -0.02
C ASP A 64 -4.51 9.67 -1.15
N SER A 65 -4.69 8.73 -2.07
CA SER A 65 -5.71 8.83 -3.12
C SER A 65 -7.04 8.31 -2.60
N ASP A 66 -7.78 9.17 -1.92
CA ASP A 66 -9.24 9.19 -2.05
C ASP A 66 -9.53 9.78 -3.45
N PRO A 67 -9.85 8.99 -4.50
CA PRO A 67 -10.62 9.55 -5.59
C PRO A 67 -12.01 9.79 -5.01
N GLY A 68 -12.18 10.97 -4.39
CA GLY A 68 -13.45 11.39 -3.84
C GLY A 68 -14.57 11.11 -4.83
N PRO A 69 -15.74 10.64 -4.36
CA PRO A 69 -16.77 10.08 -5.20
C PRO A 69 -17.11 11.10 -6.28
N GLY A 70 -16.68 10.80 -7.51
CA GLY A 70 -17.11 11.50 -8.70
C GLY A 70 -18.62 11.33 -8.79
N ARG A 71 -19.33 12.30 -8.20
CA ARG A 71 -20.76 12.51 -8.38
C ARG A 71 -21.00 12.65 -9.89
N GLY A 72 -21.50 11.60 -10.50
CA GLY A 72 -22.14 11.60 -11.81
C GLY A 72 -23.12 10.43 -11.81
N ALA A 73 -24.41 10.59 -12.06
CA ALA A 73 -25.24 11.74 -12.42
C ALA A 73 -26.66 11.45 -11.93
#